data_AF-A0AAW1NDP6-F1
#
_entry.id   AF-A0AAW1NDP6-F1
#
_cell.length_a   1.000
_cell.length_b   1.000
_cell.length_c   1.000
_cell.angle_alpha   90.00
_cell.angle_beta   90.00
_cell.angle_gamma   90.00
#
_symmetry.space_group_name_H-M   'P 1'
#
loop_
_entity.id
_entity.type
_entity.pdbx_description
1 polymer ?
#
loop_
_entity_poly.entity_id
_entity_poly.type
_entity_poly.pdbx_seq_one_letter_code
_entity_poly.pdbx_strand_id
1 'polypeptide(L)'
;MSSVKEMTTKFEKLDKFKGVNFRRWQKKMQFLLTTLKVVYVCSTPMPKVVDDSLVEELRERNKWENDDYIYRRHILKGMSDSLYMNEDASSKKFVVSNLFWKDSKHMLTHKKEELSLVQLGSHFSIQESLRAQDRGR
;
A
#
# COMPACT_ATOMS: atom_id res chain seq x y z
N MET A 1 14.59 -19.63 1.55
CA MET A 1 13.83 -18.37 1.39
C MET A 1 14.41 -17.33 2.33
N SER A 2 14.73 -16.11 1.86
CA SER A 2 15.18 -15.03 2.75
C SER A 2 14.07 -14.61 3.70
N SER A 3 14.41 -14.33 4.96
CA SER A 3 13.45 -13.83 5.96
C SER A 3 12.90 -12.46 5.53
N VAL A 4 11.66 -12.12 5.93
CA VAL A 4 11.08 -10.78 5.70
C VAL A 4 11.99 -9.68 6.25
N LYS A 5 12.70 -9.97 7.36
CA LYS A 5 13.71 -9.06 7.93
C LYS A 5 14.94 -8.88 7.03
N GLU A 6 15.39 -9.93 6.33
CA GLU A 6 16.48 -9.83 5.35
C GLU A 6 16.05 -9.10 4.07
N MET A 7 14.80 -9.28 3.63
CA MET A 7 14.28 -8.58 2.47
C MET A 7 14.23 -7.07 2.76
N THR A 8 13.64 -6.69 3.89
CA THR A 8 13.51 -5.28 4.31
C THR A 8 14.86 -4.59 4.51
N THR A 9 15.87 -5.27 5.06
CA THR A 9 17.25 -4.73 5.16
C THR A 9 17.94 -4.58 3.81
N LYS A 10 17.71 -5.50 2.85
CA LYS A 10 18.15 -5.29 1.45
C LYS A 10 17.46 -4.08 0.83
N PHE A 11 16.21 -3.82 1.20
CA PHE A 11 15.47 -2.64 0.75
C PHE A 11 15.98 -1.33 1.36
N GLU A 12 16.57 -1.35 2.56
CA GLU A 12 17.24 -0.17 3.12
C GLU A 12 18.48 0.27 2.30
N LYS A 13 19.04 -0.65 1.50
CA LYS A 13 20.13 -0.38 0.55
C LYS A 13 19.64 0.01 -0.85
N LEU A 14 18.34 0.17 -1.07
CA LEU A 14 17.84 0.66 -2.37
C LEU A 14 18.31 2.08 -2.65
N ASP A 15 18.56 2.37 -3.93
CA ASP A 15 18.82 3.72 -4.41
C ASP A 15 17.70 4.68 -3.97
N LYS A 16 18.09 5.71 -3.22
CA LYS A 16 17.22 6.83 -2.87
C LYS A 16 16.72 7.51 -4.14
N PHE A 17 15.48 7.97 -4.13
CA PHE A 17 14.88 8.74 -5.21
C PHE A 17 15.55 10.11 -5.32
N LYS A 18 16.12 10.40 -6.48
CA LYS A 18 16.82 11.66 -6.80
C LYS A 18 16.01 12.58 -7.72
N GLY A 19 14.71 12.36 -7.86
CA GLY A 19 13.82 13.16 -8.73
C GLY A 19 13.60 12.60 -10.14
N VAL A 20 14.39 11.62 -10.58
CA VAL A 20 14.27 10.97 -11.90
C VAL A 20 13.75 9.53 -11.79
N ASN A 21 13.08 9.03 -12.84
CA ASN A 21 12.56 7.66 -12.91
C ASN A 21 11.52 7.31 -11.81
N PHE A 22 10.61 8.25 -11.50
CA PHE A 22 9.60 8.09 -10.44
C PHE A 22 8.84 6.77 -10.54
N ARG A 23 8.34 6.38 -11.71
CA ARG A 23 7.60 5.11 -11.89
C ARG A 23 8.42 3.87 -11.48
N ARG A 24 9.72 3.84 -11.76
CA ARG A 24 10.60 2.71 -11.40
C ARG A 24 10.85 2.68 -9.90
N TRP A 25 11.14 3.84 -9.30
CA TRP A 25 11.29 3.96 -7.86
C TRP A 25 9.98 3.61 -7.13
N GLN A 26 8.85 4.09 -7.63
CA GLN A 26 7.52 3.84 -7.09
C GLN A 26 7.18 2.34 -7.07
N LYS A 27 7.44 1.61 -8.16
CA LYS A 27 7.25 0.14 -8.21
C LYS A 27 8.10 -0.57 -7.16
N LYS A 28 9.37 -0.19 -7.00
CA LYS A 28 10.25 -0.74 -5.97
C LYS A 28 9.73 -0.43 -4.56
N MET A 29 9.25 0.79 -4.33
CA MET A 29 8.68 1.18 -3.05
C MET A 29 7.38 0.44 -2.73
N GLN A 30 6.49 0.29 -3.71
CA GLN A 30 5.26 -0.46 -3.54
C GLN A 30 5.54 -1.94 -3.22
N PHE A 31 6.56 -2.53 -3.84
CA PHE A 31 6.98 -3.90 -3.54
C PHE A 31 7.45 -4.04 -2.08
N LEU A 32 8.30 -3.11 -1.60
CA LEU A 32 8.74 -3.06 -0.20
C LEU A 32 7.54 -2.94 0.76
N LEU A 33 6.65 -1.98 0.51
CA LEU A 33 5.48 -1.74 1.36
C LEU A 33 4.52 -2.94 1.36
N THR A 34 4.38 -3.64 0.24
CA THR A 34 3.60 -4.89 0.14
C THR A 34 4.23 -5.99 0.98
N THR A 35 5.56 -6.13 0.92
CA THR A 35 6.32 -7.11 1.73
C THR A 35 6.18 -6.83 3.23
N LEU A 36 6.11 -5.55 3.60
CA LEU A 36 5.83 -5.09 4.96
C LEU A 36 4.35 -5.22 5.37
N LYS A 37 3.46 -5.56 4.44
CA LYS A 37 2.00 -5.64 4.64
C LYS A 37 1.34 -4.33 5.11
N VAL A 38 1.91 -3.16 4.76
CA VAL A 38 1.39 -1.84 5.16
C VAL A 38 0.68 -1.08 4.04
N VAL A 39 0.61 -1.63 2.82
CA VAL A 39 -0.04 -0.95 1.66
C VAL A 39 -1.53 -0.69 1.89
N TYR A 40 -2.20 -1.50 2.71
CA TYR A 40 -3.64 -1.37 2.97
C TYR A 40 -4.02 -0.02 3.59
N VAL A 41 -3.08 0.64 4.29
CA VAL A 41 -3.26 1.98 4.87
C VAL A 41 -3.69 2.97 3.77
N CYS A 42 -3.21 2.81 2.53
CA CYS A 42 -3.58 3.67 1.38
C CYS A 42 -5.07 3.61 1.00
N SER A 43 -5.70 2.46 1.23
CA SER A 43 -7.05 2.16 0.77
C SER A 43 -8.08 2.12 1.90
N THR A 44 -7.63 2.11 3.15
CA THR A 44 -8.50 2.01 4.32
C THR A 44 -8.48 3.33 5.09
N PRO A 45 -9.64 3.86 5.50
CA PRO A 45 -9.65 4.99 6.42
C PRO A 45 -9.13 4.55 7.79
N MET A 46 -8.60 5.51 8.55
CA MET A 46 -8.26 5.28 9.95
C MET A 46 -9.52 4.79 10.71
N PRO A 47 -9.45 3.70 11.48
CA PRO A 47 -10.55 3.24 12.31
C PRO A 47 -11.04 4.33 13.25
N LYS A 48 -12.37 4.47 13.38
CA LYS A 48 -12.98 5.37 14.36
C LYS A 48 -13.20 4.57 15.64
N VAL A 49 -12.61 5.03 16.75
CA VAL A 49 -12.96 4.52 18.08
C VAL A 49 -14.16 5.32 18.54
N VAL A 50 -15.27 4.62 18.80
CA VAL A 50 -16.51 5.24 19.30
C VAL A 50 -16.51 5.29 20.82
N ASP A 51 -15.85 4.31 21.46
CA ASP A 51 -15.68 4.22 22.90
C ASP A 51 -14.25 3.75 23.23
N ASP A 52 -13.49 4.58 23.96
CA ASP A 52 -12.11 4.28 24.37
C ASP A 52 -12.03 3.09 25.36
N SER A 53 -13.18 2.65 25.92
CA SER A 53 -13.29 1.41 26.68
C SER A 53 -13.23 0.14 25.80
N LEU A 54 -13.44 0.25 24.48
CA LEU A 54 -13.38 -0.88 23.57
C LEU A 54 -11.93 -1.17 23.17
N VAL A 55 -11.31 -2.07 23.94
CA VAL A 55 -9.92 -2.51 23.78
C VAL A 55 -9.61 -2.97 22.34
N GLU A 56 -10.54 -3.66 21.68
CA GLU A 56 -10.34 -4.12 20.30
C GLU A 56 -10.35 -2.98 19.28
N GLU A 57 -11.25 -1.99 19.40
CA GLU A 57 -11.25 -0.81 18.52
C GLU A 57 -9.96 -0.01 18.68
N LEU A 58 -9.51 0.17 19.92
CA LEU A 58 -8.26 0.85 20.22
C LEU A 58 -7.06 0.08 19.66
N ARG A 59 -7.09 -1.26 19.73
CA ARG A 59 -6.04 -2.12 19.16
C ARG A 59 -5.97 -2.02 17.64
N GLU A 60 -7.12 -2.01 16.96
CA GLU A 60 -7.19 -1.80 15.51
C GLU A 60 -6.67 -0.43 15.10
N ARG A 61 -7.06 0.62 15.82
CA ARG A 61 -6.54 1.99 15.61
C ARG A 61 -5.03 2.05 15.77
N ASN A 62 -4.50 1.59 16.90
CA ASN A 62 -3.07 1.64 17.20
C ASN A 62 -2.25 0.86 16.16
N LYS A 63 -2.76 -0.29 15.71
CA LYS A 63 -2.14 -1.05 14.63
C LYS A 63 -2.12 -0.26 13.33
N TRP A 64 -3.24 0.35 12.95
CA TRP A 64 -3.34 1.16 11.73
C TRP A 64 -2.38 2.35 11.79
N GLU A 65 -2.29 3.06 12.91
CA GLU A 65 -1.37 4.19 13.11
C GLU A 65 0.09 3.78 13.03
N ASN A 66 0.45 2.65 13.65
CA ASN A 66 1.80 2.10 13.54
C ASN A 66 2.15 1.73 12.08
N ASP A 67 1.21 1.12 11.36
CA ASP A 67 1.41 0.73 9.97
C ASP A 67 1.48 1.97 9.04
N ASP A 68 0.70 3.03 9.31
CA ASP A 68 0.80 4.32 8.63
C ASP A 68 2.16 4.99 8.88
N TYR A 69 2.64 4.96 10.14
CA TYR A 69 3.98 5.44 10.47
C TYR A 69 5.06 4.68 9.70
N ILE A 70 5.00 3.34 9.68
CA ILE A 70 5.92 2.49 8.91
C ILE A 70 5.86 2.84 7.43
N TYR A 71 4.65 2.97 6.86
CA TYR A 71 4.43 3.32 5.46
C TYR A 71 5.10 4.67 5.11
N ARG A 72 4.80 5.72 5.86
CA ARG A 72 5.36 7.07 5.64
C ARG A 72 6.87 7.09 5.83
N ARG A 73 7.37 6.44 6.88
CA ARG A 73 8.81 6.38 7.17
C ARG A 73 9.61 5.75 6.03
N HIS A 74 9.12 4.68 5.42
CA HIS A 74 9.83 4.01 4.32
C HIS A 74 9.81 4.83 3.04
N ILE A 75 8.71 5.52 2.73
CA ILE A 75 8.64 6.44 1.59
C ILE A 75 9.66 7.56 1.79
N LEU A 76 9.68 8.19 2.97
CA LEU A 76 10.60 9.28 3.29
C LEU A 76 12.07 8.82 3.26
N LYS A 77 12.38 7.66 3.84
CA LYS A 77 13.73 7.06 3.80
C LYS A 77 14.17 6.72 2.38
N GLY A 78 13.21 6.40 1.50
CA GLY A 78 13.43 6.17 0.09
C GLY A 78 13.72 7.45 -0.72
N MET A 79 13.64 8.65 -0.15
CA MET A 79 13.96 9.92 -0.80
C MET A 79 15.41 10.37 -0.52
N SER A 80 16.09 10.94 -1.52
CA SER A 80 17.48 11.41 -1.37
C SER A 80 17.59 12.66 -0.53
N ASP A 81 18.64 12.73 0.30
CA ASP A 81 18.93 13.87 1.18
C ASP A 81 19.15 15.19 0.39
N SER A 82 19.52 15.11 -0.90
CA SER A 82 19.61 16.31 -1.76
C SER A 82 18.26 16.98 -2.02
N LEU A 83 17.14 16.25 -1.85
CA LEU A 83 15.80 16.82 -1.87
C LEU A 83 15.48 17.59 -0.57
N TYR A 84 16.31 17.47 0.47
CA TYR A 84 16.15 18.10 1.78
C TYR A 84 16.88 19.44 1.90
N MET A 85 17.78 19.78 0.97
CA MET A 85 18.67 20.95 1.06
C MET A 85 18.11 22.24 0.45
N ASN A 86 16.83 22.26 0.06
CA ASN A 86 16.16 23.49 -0.37
C ASN A 86 15.19 23.92 0.74
N GLU A 87 15.02 25.22 0.98
CA GLU A 87 14.10 25.75 2.01
C GLU A 87 12.66 25.21 1.88
N ASP A 88 12.26 24.78 0.67
CA ASP A 88 11.00 24.09 0.36
C ASP A 88 10.98 22.57 0.61
N ALA A 89 11.97 22.00 1.30
CA ALA A 89 12.10 20.55 1.48
C ALA A 89 10.86 19.92 2.13
N SER A 90 10.21 20.61 3.07
CA SER A 90 8.96 20.14 3.68
C SER A 90 7.81 20.08 2.67
N SER A 91 7.68 21.11 1.83
CA SER A 91 6.70 21.18 0.74
C SER A 91 6.94 20.10 -0.31
N LYS A 92 8.20 19.85 -0.70
CA LYS A 92 8.57 18.79 -1.65
C LYS A 92 8.31 17.39 -1.09
N LYS A 93 8.55 17.15 0.20
CA LYS A 93 8.18 15.90 0.89
C LYS A 93 6.67 15.68 0.88
N PHE A 94 5.91 16.72 1.25
CA PHE A 94 4.47 16.67 1.25
C PHE A 94 3.92 16.36 -0.15
N VAL A 95 4.44 17.04 -1.19
CA VAL A 95 4.03 16.80 -2.58
C VAL A 95 4.36 15.38 -3.03
N VAL A 96 5.57 14.86 -2.79
CA VAL A 96 5.90 13.50 -3.23
C VAL A 96 5.16 12.43 -2.44
N SER A 97 5.02 12.58 -1.12
CA SER A 97 4.20 11.68 -0.30
C SER A 97 2.74 11.72 -0.74
N ASN A 98 2.20 12.90 -1.05
CA ASN A 98 0.82 13.06 -1.50
C ASN A 98 0.60 12.53 -2.92
N LEU A 99 1.54 12.72 -3.84
CA LEU A 99 1.50 12.13 -5.18
C LEU A 99 1.60 10.61 -5.11
N PHE A 100 2.52 10.08 -4.30
CA PHE A 100 2.67 8.65 -4.09
C PHE A 100 1.40 8.04 -3.46
N TRP A 101 0.80 8.73 -2.48
CA TRP A 101 -0.47 8.34 -1.88
C TRP A 101 -1.62 8.36 -2.89
N LYS A 102 -1.78 9.46 -3.64
CA LYS A 102 -2.81 9.65 -4.66
C LYS A 102 -2.71 8.59 -5.75
N ASP A 103 -1.50 8.32 -6.25
CA ASP A 103 -1.26 7.29 -7.26
C ASP A 103 -1.45 5.87 -6.70
N SER A 104 -1.00 5.61 -5.47
CA SER A 104 -1.23 4.31 -4.82
C SER A 104 -2.71 4.04 -4.64
N LYS A 105 -3.48 5.05 -4.24
CA LYS A 105 -4.93 4.98 -4.12
C LYS A 105 -5.58 4.73 -5.48
N HIS A 106 -5.22 5.48 -6.51
CA HIS A 106 -5.74 5.32 -7.88
C HIS A 106 -5.44 3.93 -8.47
N MET A 107 -4.22 3.43 -8.26
CA MET A 107 -3.84 2.08 -8.69
C MET A 107 -4.59 1.00 -7.92
N LEU A 108 -4.83 1.17 -6.62
CA LEU A 108 -5.62 0.23 -5.83
C LEU A 108 -7.11 0.28 -6.21
N THR A 109 -7.65 1.44 -6.57
CA THR A 109 -9.03 1.55 -7.08
C THR A 109 -9.16 0.91 -8.46
N HIS A 110 -8.23 1.16 -9.39
CA HIS A 110 -8.24 0.47 -10.69
C HIS A 110 -8.01 -1.04 -10.57
N LYS A 111 -7.10 -1.49 -9.70
CA LYS A 111 -6.92 -2.94 -9.46
C LYS A 111 -8.14 -3.56 -8.79
N LYS A 112 -8.82 -2.83 -7.88
CA LYS A 112 -10.10 -3.27 -7.30
C LYS A 112 -11.15 -3.40 -8.39
N GLU A 113 -11.22 -2.47 -9.34
CA GLU A 113 -12.13 -2.50 -10.49
C GLU A 113 -11.79 -3.64 -11.46
N GLU A 114 -10.52 -3.85 -11.81
CA GLU A 114 -10.05 -4.95 -12.66
C GLU A 114 -10.28 -6.33 -12.01
N LEU A 115 -9.96 -6.48 -10.72
CA LEU A 115 -10.27 -7.69 -9.96
C LEU A 115 -11.79 -7.88 -9.83
N SER A 116 -12.57 -6.80 -9.67
CA SER A 116 -14.03 -6.86 -9.54
C SER A 116 -14.79 -7.08 -10.84
N LEU A 117 -14.18 -6.94 -12.01
CA LEU A 117 -14.85 -7.23 -13.28
C LEU A 117 -14.41 -8.57 -13.85
N VAL A 118 -13.11 -8.86 -13.81
CA VAL A 118 -12.55 -10.09 -14.37
C VAL A 118 -12.76 -11.27 -13.42
N GLN A 119 -12.51 -11.12 -12.10
CA GLN A 119 -12.71 -12.24 -11.17
C GLN A 119 -14.18 -12.50 -10.86
N LEU A 120 -15.04 -11.47 -10.82
CA LEU A 120 -16.49 -11.67 -10.71
C LEU A 120 -17.03 -12.32 -11.98
N GLY A 121 -16.57 -11.93 -13.17
CA GLY A 121 -16.93 -12.60 -14.43
C GLY A 121 -16.54 -14.07 -14.42
N SER A 122 -15.29 -14.39 -14.07
CA SER A 122 -14.83 -15.78 -13.99
C SER A 122 -15.49 -16.59 -12.86
N HIS A 123 -15.73 -16.00 -11.68
CA HIS A 123 -16.39 -16.67 -10.56
C HIS A 123 -17.87 -16.93 -10.87
N PHE A 124 -18.57 -15.99 -11.50
CA PHE A 124 -19.96 -16.17 -11.92
C PHE A 124 -20.07 -17.21 -13.05
N SER A 125 -19.17 -17.19 -14.03
CA SER A 125 -19.13 -18.20 -15.09
C SER A 125 -18.84 -19.60 -14.55
N ILE A 126 -17.88 -19.75 -13.61
CA ILE A 126 -17.57 -21.04 -12.98
C ILE A 126 -18.74 -21.51 -12.11
N GLN A 127 -19.36 -20.61 -11.34
CA GLN A 127 -20.51 -20.93 -10.49
C GLN A 127 -21.75 -21.33 -11.30
N GLU A 128 -22.00 -20.68 -12.44
CA GLU A 128 -23.10 -21.03 -13.35
C GLU A 128 -22.83 -22.37 -14.06
N SER A 129 -21.59 -22.65 -14.48
CA SER A 129 -21.22 -23.95 -15.03
C SER A 129 -21.42 -25.10 -14.02
N LEU A 130 -21.09 -24.88 -12.75
CA LEU A 130 -21.32 -25.86 -11.69
C LEU A 130 -22.82 -26.09 -11.41
N ARG A 131 -23.63 -25.01 -11.38
CA ARG A 131 -25.09 -25.11 -11.20
C ARG A 131 -25.81 -25.80 -12.37
N ALA A 132 -25.31 -25.63 -13.60
CA ALA A 132 -25.85 -26.32 -14.77
C ALA A 132 -25.57 -27.83 -14.74
N GLN A 133 -24.46 -28.24 -14.14
CA GLN A 133 -24.06 -29.65 -14.04
C GLN A 133 -24.83 -30.42 -12.97
N ASP A 134 -25.26 -29.75 -11.89
CA ASP A 134 -26.10 -30.33 -10.83
C ASP A 134 -27.59 -30.43 -11.18
N ARG A 135 -28.05 -29.78 -12.26
CA ARG A 135 -29.46 -29.85 -12.72
C ARG A 135 -29.73 -30.93 -13.76
N GLY A 136 -28.70 -31.67 -14.17
CA GLY A 136 -28.78 -32.72 -15.19
C GLY A 136 -28.60 -34.14 -14.64
N ARG A 137 -28.74 -34.35 -13.32
CA ARG A 137 -28.58 -35.66 -12.69
C ARG A 137 -29.83 -36.09 -11.94
#